data_AF-A0A699YVP6-F1
#
_entry.id   AF-A0A699YVP6-F1
#
_cell.length_a   1.000
_cell.length_b   1.000
_cell.length_c   1.000
_cell.angle_alpha   90.00
_cell.angle_beta   90.00
_cell.angle_gamma   90.00
#
_symmetry.space_group_name_H-M   'P 1'
#
loop_
_entity.id
_entity.type
_entity.pdbx_description
1 polymer ?
#
loop_
_entity_poly.entity_id
_entity_poly.type
_entity_poly.pdbx_seq_one_letter_code
_entity_poly.pdbx_strand_id
1 'polypeptide(L)'
;WVLLQNTHLGLGYLTEVETFLIKEENIHEDFRLWITAEPHPQFPIGLLQMGIKITNEAPVGMKAGLRASYQWVSQDMLDAVSHPYWRQLLFVMCFLHSVTQERRKFGPIGWCVPYDDFDQLLMDTFAEKYFHPGVLAVGYELYRDERSGFQYRVPDSNDIDVFRQSIELLPGTESPEVFGLHPNADVTFRTLQVQEAVYTILDTMPKGGTAAGGLSREEIVDKICEDLLSKVPPMFDKEETKEKLKKLPGGPTVPLTVHLRQELDRLNTIIRLATTTLKNLRLAIAGTIALSGNLIEAVDALFIARIPSFWLAKSWEATTLGNWFTGMLQRYDQLNKWLNLGRPKGYWMTGFFNPQGFLTAMKQEVNRKHAADKWALDDVVMTSEVTNPPKDYEALKEAPAEGVYIYGLYLDGCAWSGRDNKLVDSEPKKLFNLMPVLYVTGVLAKDKKRTGVFEAPCYRVKTRKGLNFVTTFALRSEDDKSKWILRGVGILCTID
;
A
#
# COMPACT_ATOMS: atom_id res chain seq x y z
N TRP A 1 -4.92 -4.20 46.05
CA TRP A 1 -4.60 -4.28 44.61
C TRP A 1 -5.91 -4.40 43.86
N VAL A 2 -6.15 -3.52 42.90
CA VAL A 2 -7.37 -3.44 42.08
C VAL A 2 -6.95 -3.63 40.63
N LEU A 3 -7.64 -4.49 39.90
CA LEU A 3 -7.41 -4.74 38.47
C LEU A 3 -8.64 -4.31 37.68
N LEU A 4 -8.45 -3.38 36.75
CA LEU A 4 -9.45 -2.94 35.78
C LEU A 4 -9.06 -3.51 34.42
N GLN A 5 -9.90 -4.40 33.89
CA GLN A 5 -9.66 -5.03 32.59
C GLN A 5 -10.44 -4.36 31.45
N ASN A 6 -9.91 -4.44 30.24
CA ASN A 6 -10.54 -3.95 29.01
C ASN A 6 -10.99 -2.48 29.06
N THR A 7 -10.23 -1.62 29.74
CA THR A 7 -10.69 -0.26 30.05
C THR A 7 -10.72 0.69 28.85
N HIS A 8 -10.09 0.31 27.74
CA HIS A 8 -10.22 0.99 26.46
C HIS A 8 -11.68 1.02 25.93
N LEU A 9 -12.54 0.11 26.40
CA LEU A 9 -13.97 0.11 26.09
C LEU A 9 -14.79 1.09 26.96
N GLY A 10 -14.21 1.64 28.03
CA GLY A 10 -14.89 2.41 29.07
C GLY A 10 -14.15 3.68 29.45
N LEU A 11 -13.81 4.51 28.46
CA LEU A 11 -12.96 5.69 28.64
C LEU A 11 -13.52 6.73 29.62
N GLY A 12 -14.85 6.91 29.68
CA GLY A 12 -15.48 7.82 30.63
C GLY A 12 -15.25 7.42 32.09
N TYR A 13 -15.27 6.11 32.38
CA TYR A 13 -14.96 5.61 33.72
C TYR A 13 -13.49 5.87 34.09
N LEU A 14 -12.56 5.79 33.13
CA LEU A 14 -11.17 6.15 33.39
C LEU A 14 -11.00 7.63 33.75
N THR A 15 -11.78 8.54 33.16
CA THR A 15 -11.77 9.96 33.55
C THR A 15 -12.30 10.17 34.97
N GLU A 16 -13.29 9.39 35.40
CA GLU A 16 -13.76 9.41 36.80
C GLU A 16 -12.68 8.88 37.76
N VAL A 17 -12.02 7.78 37.40
CA VAL A 17 -10.91 7.21 38.17
C VAL A 17 -9.74 8.18 38.28
N GLU A 18 -9.38 8.87 37.19
CA GLU A 18 -8.39 9.95 37.18
C GLU A 18 -8.76 11.05 38.18
N THR A 19 -9.99 11.53 38.09
CA THR A 19 -10.50 12.59 38.97
C THR A 19 -10.50 12.16 40.43
N PHE A 20 -10.85 10.90 40.71
CA PHE A 20 -10.83 10.34 42.05
C PHE A 20 -9.41 10.26 42.61
N LEU A 21 -8.45 9.73 41.84
CA LEU A 21 -7.06 9.60 42.28
C LEU A 21 -6.36 10.93 42.49
N ILE A 22 -6.74 11.98 41.76
CA ILE A 22 -6.19 13.33 41.94
C ILE A 22 -6.72 14.01 43.20
N LYS A 23 -7.97 13.72 43.58
CA LYS A 23 -8.64 14.34 44.73
C LYS A 23 -8.36 13.63 46.06
N GLU A 24 -8.07 12.34 46.02
CA GLU A 24 -7.90 11.54 47.22
C GLU A 24 -6.51 11.77 47.85
N GLU A 25 -6.49 12.40 49.02
CA GLU A 25 -5.24 12.67 49.76
C GLU A 25 -4.77 11.46 50.59
N ASN A 26 -5.68 10.54 50.94
CA ASN A 26 -5.42 9.42 51.86
C ASN A 26 -5.50 8.06 51.16
N ILE A 27 -4.54 7.80 50.26
CA ILE A 27 -4.40 6.48 49.62
C ILE A 27 -3.48 5.60 50.49
N HIS A 28 -3.96 4.40 50.85
CA HIS A 28 -3.18 3.41 51.60
C HIS A 28 -1.90 3.00 50.85
N GLU A 29 -0.76 2.85 51.54
CA GLU A 29 0.55 2.59 50.92
C GLU A 29 0.60 1.31 50.06
N ASP A 30 -0.15 0.27 50.43
CA ASP A 30 -0.27 -1.00 49.67
C ASP A 30 -1.28 -0.95 48.50
N PHE A 31 -1.94 0.19 48.27
CA PHE A 31 -2.85 0.32 47.16
C PHE A 31 -2.08 0.25 45.83
N ARG A 32 -2.55 -0.60 44.92
CA ARG A 32 -2.05 -0.70 43.54
C ARG A 32 -3.23 -0.79 42.62
N LEU A 33 -3.23 0.04 41.57
CA LEU A 33 -4.21 0.00 40.50
C LEU A 33 -3.55 -0.52 39.23
N TRP A 34 -4.08 -1.62 38.70
CA TRP A 34 -3.68 -2.23 37.45
C TRP A 34 -4.75 -1.97 36.41
N ILE A 35 -4.34 -1.42 35.26
CA ILE A 35 -5.24 -1.08 34.16
C ILE A 35 -4.75 -1.83 32.93
N THR A 36 -5.60 -2.67 32.34
CA THR A 36 -5.32 -3.29 31.04
C THR A 36 -6.16 -2.60 29.97
N ALA A 37 -5.51 -1.92 29.03
CA ALA A 37 -6.14 -1.22 27.92
C ALA A 37 -5.33 -1.39 26.64
N GLU A 38 -6.02 -1.39 25.50
CA GLU A 38 -5.38 -1.09 24.22
C GLU A 38 -5.11 0.43 24.13
N PRO A 39 -4.05 0.86 23.42
CA PRO A 39 -3.78 2.28 23.22
C PRO A 39 -4.97 2.99 22.56
N HIS A 40 -5.40 4.12 23.14
CA HIS A 40 -6.53 4.89 22.63
C HIS A 40 -6.24 6.41 22.67
N PRO A 41 -6.52 7.19 21.60
CA PRO A 41 -6.22 8.63 21.56
C PRO A 41 -6.92 9.47 22.63
N GLN A 42 -8.06 9.00 23.11
CA GLN A 42 -8.85 9.66 24.16
C GLN A 42 -8.59 9.07 25.56
N PHE A 43 -7.58 8.22 25.72
CA PHE A 43 -7.21 7.72 27.03
C PHE A 43 -6.75 8.89 27.93
N PRO A 44 -7.18 8.96 29.20
CA PRO A 44 -6.83 10.08 30.07
C PRO A 44 -5.33 10.28 30.26
N ILE A 45 -4.82 11.45 29.89
CA ILE A 45 -3.39 11.75 29.87
C ILE A 45 -2.81 11.77 31.29
N GLY A 46 -3.54 12.26 32.29
CA GLY A 46 -3.06 12.31 33.67
C GLY A 46 -2.85 10.91 34.23
N LEU A 47 -3.73 9.95 33.95
CA LEU A 47 -3.48 8.54 34.31
C LEU A 47 -2.21 7.97 33.66
N LEU A 48 -1.95 8.31 32.40
CA LEU A 48 -0.69 7.92 31.74
C LEU A 48 0.53 8.60 32.37
N GLN A 49 0.40 9.82 32.87
CA GLN A 49 1.51 10.54 33.52
C GLN A 49 1.78 10.02 34.93
N MET A 50 0.73 9.71 35.70
CA MET A 50 0.81 9.23 37.08
C MET A 50 1.22 7.75 37.19
N GLY A 51 0.94 6.95 36.16
CA GLY A 51 1.16 5.50 36.17
C GLY A 51 2.50 5.03 35.58
N ILE A 52 2.85 3.79 35.93
CA ILE A 52 3.87 3.01 35.23
C ILE A 52 3.21 2.33 34.03
N LYS A 53 3.84 2.43 32.86
CA LYS A 53 3.33 1.89 31.60
C LYS A 53 4.13 0.63 31.26
N ILE A 54 3.42 -0.47 31.07
CA ILE A 54 4.00 -1.74 30.63
C ILE A 54 3.25 -2.13 29.37
N THR A 55 3.98 -2.29 28.27
CA THR A 55 3.44 -2.83 27.02
C THR A 55 3.75 -4.33 26.95
N ASN A 56 2.76 -5.11 26.54
CA ASN A 56 2.92 -6.54 26.27
C ASN A 56 2.72 -6.78 24.78
N GLU A 57 3.78 -7.16 24.09
CA GLU A 57 3.74 -7.49 22.67
C GLU A 57 3.73 -9.01 22.51
N ALA A 58 2.98 -9.50 21.51
CA ALA A 58 2.99 -10.93 21.20
C ALA A 58 4.41 -11.34 20.75
N PRO A 59 4.89 -12.52 21.15
CA PRO A 59 6.22 -12.98 20.73
C PRO A 59 6.24 -13.20 19.22
N VAL A 60 7.29 -12.70 18.56
CA VAL A 60 7.42 -12.64 17.10
C VAL A 60 8.32 -13.77 16.60
N GLY A 61 7.97 -14.34 15.45
CA GLY A 61 8.74 -15.37 14.74
C GLY A 61 8.01 -16.69 14.62
N MET A 62 8.43 -17.52 13.67
CA MET A 62 7.84 -18.85 13.44
C MET A 62 7.96 -19.73 14.68
N LYS A 63 9.12 -19.69 15.35
CA LYS A 63 9.35 -20.42 16.59
C LYS A 63 8.37 -20.01 17.69
N ALA A 64 8.17 -18.70 17.88
CA ALA A 64 7.24 -18.16 18.87
C ALA A 64 5.79 -18.55 18.57
N GLY A 65 5.34 -18.40 17.32
CA GLY A 65 3.99 -18.75 16.90
C GLY A 65 3.68 -20.24 17.05
N LEU A 66 4.62 -21.11 16.66
CA LEU A 66 4.47 -22.55 16.84
C LEU A 66 4.50 -22.95 18.31
N ARG A 67 5.39 -22.36 19.11
CA ARG A 67 5.47 -22.60 20.56
C ARG A 67 4.16 -22.20 21.24
N ALA A 68 3.62 -21.03 20.90
CA ALA A 68 2.32 -20.59 21.40
C ALA A 68 1.23 -21.59 21.01
N SER A 69 1.17 -22.03 19.75
CA SER A 69 0.16 -23.02 19.29
C SER A 69 0.28 -24.35 20.04
N TYR A 70 1.48 -24.90 20.17
CA TYR A 70 1.76 -26.18 20.85
C TYR A 70 1.75 -26.11 22.39
N GLN A 71 1.59 -24.91 22.95
CA GLN A 71 1.27 -24.75 24.37
C GLN A 71 -0.17 -25.17 24.67
N TRP A 72 -1.10 -24.98 23.72
CA TRP A 72 -2.51 -25.38 23.85
C TRP A 72 -2.75 -26.84 23.48
N VAL A 73 -1.88 -27.41 22.63
CA VAL A 73 -1.94 -28.83 22.27
C VAL A 73 -1.47 -29.67 23.47
N SER A 74 -2.25 -30.69 23.83
CA SER A 74 -1.88 -31.70 24.84
C SER A 74 -1.66 -33.06 24.18
N GLN A 75 -1.02 -33.99 24.90
CA GLN A 75 -0.89 -35.38 24.44
C GLN A 75 -2.27 -36.00 24.17
N ASP A 76 -3.25 -35.73 25.03
CA ASP A 76 -4.63 -36.20 24.86
C ASP A 76 -5.26 -35.69 23.55
N MET A 77 -4.96 -34.45 23.11
CA MET A 77 -5.43 -33.92 21.82
C MET A 77 -4.74 -34.60 20.62
N LEU A 78 -3.45 -34.95 20.76
CA LEU A 78 -2.75 -35.73 19.74
C LEU A 78 -3.32 -37.15 19.60
N ASP A 79 -3.75 -37.74 20.72
CA ASP A 79 -4.25 -39.10 20.77
C ASP A 79 -5.77 -39.23 20.60
N ALA A 80 -6.50 -38.10 20.65
CA ALA A 80 -7.95 -38.05 20.44
C ALA A 80 -8.40 -38.63 19.08
N VAL A 81 -7.51 -38.60 18.08
CA VAL A 81 -7.77 -39.15 16.74
C VAL A 81 -6.75 -40.24 16.44
N SER A 82 -7.24 -41.47 16.20
CA SER A 82 -6.42 -42.64 15.92
C SER A 82 -5.81 -42.65 14.51
N HIS A 83 -6.24 -41.73 13.64
CA HIS A 83 -5.73 -41.63 12.27
C HIS A 83 -4.25 -41.24 12.25
N PRO A 84 -3.37 -41.98 11.55
CA PRO A 84 -1.92 -41.74 11.58
C PRO A 84 -1.54 -40.32 11.12
N TYR A 85 -2.24 -39.80 10.12
CA TYR A 85 -1.98 -38.45 9.59
C TYR A 85 -2.48 -37.29 10.46
N TRP A 86 -3.26 -37.53 11.53
CA TRP A 86 -3.82 -36.45 12.35
C TRP A 86 -2.75 -35.52 12.91
N ARG A 87 -1.69 -36.10 13.49
CA ARG A 87 -0.59 -35.38 14.14
C ARG A 87 0.20 -34.52 13.15
N GLN A 88 0.45 -35.08 11.97
CA GLN A 88 1.10 -34.39 10.86
C GLN A 88 0.24 -33.22 10.36
N LEU A 89 -1.06 -33.45 10.12
CA LEU A 89 -1.98 -32.40 9.69
C LEU A 89 -2.10 -31.27 10.73
N LEU A 90 -2.15 -31.62 12.02
CA LEU A 90 -2.19 -30.64 13.11
C LEU A 90 -0.91 -29.79 13.14
N PHE A 91 0.27 -30.40 13.01
CA PHE A 91 1.53 -29.65 12.93
C PHE A 91 1.56 -28.72 11.72
N VAL A 92 1.15 -29.21 10.55
CA VAL A 92 1.08 -28.40 9.31
C VAL A 92 0.09 -27.25 9.47
N MET A 93 -1.05 -27.48 10.11
CA MET A 93 -2.02 -26.43 10.42
C MET A 93 -1.44 -25.36 11.35
N CYS A 94 -0.76 -25.77 12.44
CA CYS A 94 -0.08 -24.84 13.34
C CYS A 94 1.05 -24.07 12.64
N PHE A 95 1.77 -24.74 11.73
CA PHE A 95 2.81 -24.12 10.90
C PHE A 95 2.21 -23.07 9.96
N LEU A 96 1.16 -23.42 9.23
CA LEU A 96 0.43 -22.50 8.36
C LEU A 96 -0.14 -21.31 9.16
N HIS A 97 -0.73 -21.56 10.33
CA HIS A 97 -1.20 -20.49 11.21
C HIS A 97 -0.07 -19.54 11.61
N SER A 98 1.11 -20.06 11.95
CA SER A 98 2.28 -19.23 12.27
C SER A 98 2.75 -18.44 11.04
N VAL A 99 2.77 -19.07 9.86
CA VAL A 99 3.12 -18.40 8.59
C VAL A 99 2.15 -17.24 8.30
N THR A 100 0.85 -17.44 8.42
CA THR A 100 -0.16 -16.41 8.11
C THR A 100 -0.11 -15.25 9.09
N GLN A 101 0.10 -15.52 10.39
CA GLN A 101 0.28 -14.47 11.41
C GLN A 101 1.56 -13.66 11.15
N GLU A 102 2.70 -14.34 10.98
CA GLU A 102 3.99 -13.67 10.75
C GLU A 102 4.00 -12.86 9.46
N ARG A 103 3.25 -13.31 8.44
CA ARG A 103 3.12 -12.58 7.18
C ARG A 103 2.51 -11.18 7.35
N ARG A 104 1.73 -10.93 8.42
CA ARG A 104 1.14 -9.60 8.72
C ARG A 104 2.18 -8.51 8.96
N LYS A 105 3.40 -8.85 9.37
CA LYS A 105 4.47 -7.86 9.61
C LYS A 105 4.95 -7.17 8.33
N PHE A 106 4.69 -7.76 7.16
CA PHE A 106 5.12 -7.21 5.86
C PHE A 106 4.11 -6.25 5.24
N GLY A 107 3.13 -5.77 6.01
CA GLY A 107 2.17 -4.76 5.58
C GLY A 107 1.41 -5.19 4.31
N PRO A 108 1.23 -4.28 3.32
CA PRO A 108 0.43 -4.55 2.12
C PRO A 108 0.94 -5.69 1.23
N ILE A 109 2.22 -6.06 1.30
CA ILE A 109 2.77 -7.21 0.54
C ILE A 109 2.43 -8.53 1.24
N GLY A 110 2.30 -8.49 2.57
CA GLY A 110 1.86 -9.62 3.38
C GLY A 110 0.37 -9.89 3.18
N TRP A 111 -0.45 -8.90 3.53
CA TRP A 111 -1.92 -8.92 3.42
C TRP A 111 -2.40 -7.54 2.96
N CYS A 112 -3.30 -7.49 1.98
CA CYS A 112 -3.81 -6.23 1.43
C CYS A 112 -4.82 -5.58 2.39
N VAL A 113 -5.94 -6.27 2.61
CA VAL A 113 -7.04 -5.88 3.51
C VAL A 113 -7.70 -7.16 3.99
N PRO A 114 -7.84 -7.36 5.32
CA PRO A 114 -8.51 -8.55 5.84
C PRO A 114 -9.86 -8.77 5.15
N TYR A 115 -10.03 -9.98 4.59
CA TYR A 115 -11.25 -10.44 3.92
C TYR A 115 -11.58 -9.79 2.56
N ASP A 116 -10.59 -9.24 1.85
CA ASP A 116 -10.70 -8.82 0.44
C ASP A 116 -10.50 -10.01 -0.53
N ASP A 117 -11.00 -9.88 -1.77
CA ASP A 117 -10.96 -10.95 -2.79
C ASP A 117 -9.53 -11.45 -3.07
N PHE A 118 -8.54 -10.55 -3.06
CA PHE A 118 -7.12 -10.94 -3.26
C PHE A 118 -6.52 -11.66 -2.05
N ASP A 119 -6.95 -11.29 -0.84
CA ASP A 119 -6.51 -11.97 0.39
C ASP A 119 -7.19 -13.34 0.50
N GLN A 120 -8.43 -13.49 0.01
CA GLN A 120 -9.08 -14.79 -0.17
C GLN A 120 -8.29 -15.67 -1.17
N LEU A 121 -7.96 -15.13 -2.35
CA LEU A 121 -7.14 -15.84 -3.34
C LEU A 121 -5.78 -16.27 -2.77
N LEU A 122 -5.15 -15.43 -1.94
CA LEU A 122 -3.91 -15.76 -1.25
C LEU A 122 -4.11 -16.90 -0.23
N MET A 123 -5.19 -16.86 0.55
CA MET A 123 -5.52 -17.95 1.48
C MET A 123 -5.82 -19.26 0.76
N ASP A 124 -6.55 -19.22 -0.35
CA ASP A 124 -6.81 -20.39 -1.19
C ASP A 124 -5.49 -20.97 -1.74
N THR A 125 -4.58 -20.10 -2.19
CA THR A 125 -3.24 -20.51 -2.64
C THR A 125 -2.42 -21.14 -1.52
N PHE A 126 -2.51 -20.62 -0.29
CA PHE A 126 -1.91 -21.25 0.88
C PHE A 126 -2.54 -22.62 1.17
N ALA A 127 -3.86 -22.72 1.09
CA ALA A 127 -4.57 -23.97 1.31
C ALA A 127 -4.15 -25.03 0.29
N GLU A 128 -4.08 -24.69 -0.99
CA GLU A 128 -3.60 -25.60 -2.05
C GLU A 128 -2.14 -26.04 -1.81
N LYS A 129 -1.27 -25.13 -1.34
CA LYS A 129 0.14 -25.43 -1.05
C LYS A 129 0.32 -26.38 0.14
N TYR A 130 -0.47 -26.23 1.21
CA TYR A 130 -0.30 -26.95 2.47
C TYR A 130 -1.29 -28.11 2.69
N PHE A 131 -2.39 -28.17 1.95
CA PHE A 131 -3.39 -29.24 2.03
C PHE A 131 -3.51 -30.00 0.71
N HIS A 132 -2.51 -30.84 0.44
CA HIS A 132 -2.54 -31.80 -0.66
C HIS A 132 -1.99 -33.16 -0.23
N PRO A 133 -2.27 -34.25 -0.95
CA PRO A 133 -1.88 -35.61 -0.52
C PRO A 133 -0.37 -35.80 -0.31
N GLY A 134 0.48 -35.03 -1.00
CA GLY A 134 1.94 -35.11 -0.87
C GLY A 134 2.45 -34.65 0.50
N VAL A 135 1.71 -33.78 1.19
CA VAL A 135 2.07 -33.30 2.55
C VAL A 135 2.02 -34.42 3.59
N LEU A 136 1.31 -35.52 3.30
CA LEU A 136 1.17 -36.69 4.18
C LEU A 136 2.36 -37.65 4.13
N ALA A 137 3.36 -37.37 3.28
CA ALA A 137 4.57 -38.18 3.24
C ALA A 137 5.37 -38.06 4.54
N VAL A 138 5.96 -39.17 5.01
CA VAL A 138 6.79 -39.18 6.21
C VAL A 138 8.01 -38.26 6.01
N GLY A 139 8.24 -37.35 6.96
CA GLY A 139 9.34 -36.39 6.89
C GLY A 139 9.18 -35.33 5.81
N TYR A 140 7.96 -35.05 5.37
CA TYR A 140 7.66 -34.01 4.38
C TYR A 140 8.32 -32.67 4.76
N GLU A 141 9.00 -32.08 3.78
CA GLU A 141 9.66 -30.79 3.90
C GLU A 141 8.68 -29.69 3.52
N LEU A 142 8.24 -28.92 4.51
CA LEU A 142 7.33 -27.78 4.32
C LEU A 142 8.02 -26.63 3.60
N TYR A 143 9.28 -26.41 3.95
CA TYR A 143 10.13 -25.39 3.36
C TYR A 143 11.60 -25.70 3.62
N ARG A 144 12.47 -25.32 2.68
CA ARG A 144 13.92 -25.34 2.84
C ARG A 144 14.45 -23.94 2.59
N ASP A 145 15.14 -23.42 3.59
CA ASP A 145 15.86 -22.18 3.43
C ASP A 145 17.16 -22.45 2.66
N GLU A 146 17.25 -21.95 1.43
CA GLU A 146 18.44 -22.11 0.59
C GLU A 146 19.67 -21.42 1.18
N ARG A 147 19.49 -20.39 2.01
CA ARG A 147 20.60 -19.60 2.58
C ARG A 147 21.24 -20.28 3.78
N SER A 148 20.41 -20.73 4.72
CA SER A 148 20.89 -21.41 5.93
C SER A 148 21.03 -22.92 5.74
N GLY A 149 20.42 -23.49 4.70
CA GLY A 149 20.28 -24.93 4.51
C GLY A 149 19.28 -25.57 5.48
N PHE A 150 18.61 -24.78 6.33
CA PHE A 150 17.67 -25.29 7.33
C PHE A 150 16.40 -25.81 6.67
N GLN A 151 15.91 -26.95 7.15
CA GLN A 151 14.77 -27.65 6.59
C GLN A 151 13.65 -27.71 7.62
N TYR A 152 12.54 -27.05 7.29
CA TYR A 152 11.33 -27.09 8.07
C TYR A 152 10.59 -28.37 7.70
N ARG A 153 10.74 -29.39 8.54
CA ARG A 153 10.11 -30.71 8.35
C ARG A 153 9.05 -30.94 9.39
N VAL A 154 8.06 -31.75 9.04
CA VAL A 154 7.09 -32.25 10.02
C VAL A 154 7.75 -33.34 10.86
N PRO A 155 7.75 -33.25 12.20
CA PRO A 155 8.23 -34.32 13.06
C PRO A 155 7.39 -35.59 12.90
N ASP A 156 8.05 -36.74 12.78
CA ASP A 156 7.40 -38.05 12.74
C ASP A 156 7.46 -38.70 14.13
N SER A 157 6.49 -38.35 14.98
CA SER A 157 6.37 -38.89 16.33
C SER A 157 4.92 -38.82 16.82
N ASN A 158 4.61 -39.64 17.82
CA ASN A 158 3.34 -39.57 18.55
C ASN A 158 3.46 -38.79 19.86
N ASP A 159 4.68 -38.47 20.30
CA ASP A 159 4.96 -37.80 21.56
C ASP A 159 5.01 -36.27 21.37
N ILE A 160 4.17 -35.55 22.13
CA ILE A 160 4.13 -34.10 22.13
C ILE A 160 5.48 -33.45 22.46
N ASP A 161 6.29 -34.06 23.31
CA ASP A 161 7.58 -33.48 23.71
C ASP A 161 8.58 -33.49 22.56
N VAL A 162 8.48 -34.45 21.63
CA VAL A 162 9.26 -34.44 20.39
C VAL A 162 8.87 -33.26 19.50
N PHE A 163 7.57 -32.96 19.37
CA PHE A 163 7.12 -31.78 18.64
C PHE A 163 7.64 -30.49 19.29
N ARG A 164 7.53 -30.37 20.62
CA ARG A 164 8.03 -29.20 21.36
C ARG A 164 9.54 -29.02 21.20
N GLN A 165 10.31 -30.10 21.30
CA GLN A 165 11.76 -30.07 21.07
C GLN A 165 12.10 -29.65 19.64
N SER A 166 11.36 -30.14 18.64
CA SER A 166 11.56 -29.75 17.23
C SER A 166 11.32 -28.25 16.99
N ILE A 167 10.32 -27.66 17.69
CA ILE A 167 10.03 -26.22 17.63
C ILE A 167 11.18 -25.43 18.24
N GLU A 168 11.81 -25.93 19.30
CA GLU A 168 12.95 -25.26 19.92
C GLU A 168 14.20 -25.24 19.03
N LEU A 169 14.33 -26.18 18.09
CA LEU A 169 15.41 -26.22 17.09
C LEU A 169 15.22 -25.24 15.92
N LEU A 170 14.06 -24.59 15.81
CA LEU A 170 13.82 -23.61 14.76
C LEU A 170 14.73 -22.38 14.92
N PRO A 171 15.20 -21.79 13.81
CA PRO A 171 16.03 -20.60 13.86
C PRO A 171 15.25 -19.42 14.45
N GLY A 172 15.94 -18.53 15.19
CA GLY A 172 15.35 -17.32 15.75
C GLY A 172 15.18 -16.16 14.76
N THR A 173 15.62 -16.33 13.51
CA THR A 173 15.44 -15.36 12.43
C THR A 173 15.19 -16.11 11.13
N GLU A 174 14.05 -15.86 10.51
CA GLU A 174 13.60 -16.58 9.32
C GLU A 174 13.71 -15.74 8.05
N SER A 175 14.01 -16.39 6.92
CA SER A 175 13.90 -15.75 5.60
C SER A 175 12.44 -15.44 5.28
N PRO A 176 12.11 -14.28 4.67
CA PRO A 176 10.75 -13.98 4.21
C PRO A 176 10.14 -15.04 3.28
N GLU A 177 10.99 -15.84 2.64
CA GLU A 177 10.61 -16.90 1.72
C GLU A 177 9.83 -18.04 2.39
N VAL A 178 10.04 -18.29 3.69
CA VAL A 178 9.20 -19.26 4.43
C VAL A 178 7.73 -18.83 4.43
N PHE A 179 7.49 -17.51 4.36
CA PHE A 179 6.15 -16.94 4.26
C PHE A 179 5.66 -16.84 2.82
N GLY A 180 6.44 -17.28 1.83
CA GLY A 180 6.15 -17.15 0.40
C GLY A 180 6.65 -15.84 -0.23
N LEU A 181 7.25 -14.93 0.54
CA LEU A 181 7.68 -13.61 0.08
C LEU A 181 9.07 -13.60 -0.53
N HIS A 182 9.33 -12.65 -1.44
CA HIS A 182 10.67 -12.44 -1.95
C HIS A 182 11.61 -11.94 -0.82
N PRO A 183 12.91 -12.28 -0.82
CA PRO A 183 13.85 -11.81 0.21
C PRO A 183 13.92 -10.28 0.39
N ASN A 184 13.56 -9.52 -0.65
CA ASN A 184 13.48 -8.06 -0.58
C ASN A 184 12.44 -7.56 0.43
N ALA A 185 11.46 -8.40 0.82
CA ALA A 185 10.47 -8.05 1.83
C ALA A 185 11.11 -7.74 3.20
N ASP A 186 12.26 -8.33 3.53
CA ASP A 186 12.99 -8.00 4.77
C ASP A 186 13.51 -6.55 4.72
N VAL A 187 14.02 -6.11 3.57
CA VAL A 187 14.47 -4.71 3.38
C VAL A 187 13.29 -3.75 3.57
N THR A 188 12.14 -4.04 2.95
CA THR A 188 10.91 -3.24 3.13
C THR A 188 10.50 -3.17 4.60
N PHE A 189 10.47 -4.30 5.30
CA PHE A 189 10.14 -4.37 6.72
C PHE A 189 11.07 -3.49 7.57
N ARG A 190 12.40 -3.60 7.37
CA ARG A 190 13.38 -2.77 8.07
C ARG A 190 13.25 -1.29 7.75
N THR A 191 12.97 -0.93 6.49
CA THR A 191 12.73 0.46 6.11
C THR A 191 11.52 1.06 6.82
N LEU A 192 10.42 0.30 6.95
CA LEU A 192 9.23 0.76 7.69
C LEU A 192 9.53 1.02 9.16
N GLN A 193 10.26 0.11 9.84
CA GLN A 193 10.67 0.29 11.24
C GLN A 193 11.54 1.54 11.43
N VAL A 194 12.47 1.79 10.51
CA VAL A 194 13.33 2.98 10.55
C VAL A 194 12.52 4.25 10.32
N GLN A 195 11.57 4.24 9.37
CA GLN A 195 10.70 5.38 9.12
C GLN A 195 9.86 5.74 10.36
N GLU A 196 9.25 4.74 10.99
CA GLU A 196 8.49 4.94 12.23
C GLU A 196 9.36 5.57 13.33
N ALA A 197 10.56 5.03 13.56
CA ALA A 197 11.50 5.58 14.53
C ALA A 197 11.88 7.04 14.21
N VAL A 198 12.16 7.36 12.94
CA VAL A 198 12.49 8.73 12.51
C VAL A 198 11.31 9.68 12.74
N TYR A 199 10.08 9.25 12.45
CA TYR A 199 8.88 10.06 12.72
C TYR A 199 8.70 10.30 14.22
N THR A 200 8.87 9.28 15.07
CA THR A 200 8.82 9.45 16.52
C THR A 200 9.89 10.44 17.02
N ILE A 201 11.11 10.39 16.47
CA ILE A 201 12.18 11.35 16.80
C ILE A 201 11.78 12.76 16.39
N LEU A 202 11.26 12.97 15.17
CA LEU A 202 10.82 14.29 14.70
C LEU A 202 9.66 14.86 15.54
N ASP A 203 8.70 14.02 15.91
CA ASP A 203 7.54 14.44 16.68
C ASP A 203 7.88 14.77 18.16
N THR A 204 8.99 14.22 18.67
CA THR A 204 9.50 14.48 20.03
C THR A 204 10.56 15.58 20.10
N MET A 205 11.03 16.11 18.96
CA MET A 205 11.99 17.23 18.95
C MET A 205 11.37 18.51 19.56
N PRO A 206 12.16 19.32 20.30
CA PRO A 206 11.71 20.59 20.82
C PRO A 206 11.30 21.54 19.68
N LYS A 207 10.01 21.85 19.58
CA LYS A 207 9.47 22.75 18.53
C LYS A 207 9.86 24.23 18.70
N GLY A 208 10.58 24.57 19.78
CA GLY A 208 10.95 25.94 20.16
C GLY A 208 12.45 26.26 20.15
N GLY A 209 13.30 25.41 19.58
CA GLY A 209 14.74 25.63 19.54
C GLY A 209 15.21 26.30 18.24
N THR A 210 15.07 27.61 18.10
CA THR A 210 15.87 28.35 17.11
C THR A 210 17.31 28.43 17.61
N ALA A 211 18.25 27.88 16.84
CA ALA A 211 19.66 28.24 17.00
C ALA A 211 19.76 29.77 16.85
N ALA A 212 20.40 30.42 17.83
CA ALA A 212 20.54 31.88 17.85
C ALA A 212 21.14 32.37 16.52
N GLY A 213 20.32 33.08 15.71
CA GLY A 213 20.71 33.63 14.40
C GLY A 213 20.07 32.99 13.16
N GLY A 214 19.23 31.96 13.31
CA GLY A 214 18.44 31.38 12.20
C GLY A 214 17.16 32.18 11.87
N LEU A 215 16.66 32.05 10.64
CA LEU A 215 15.34 32.57 10.24
C LEU A 215 14.24 32.03 11.15
N SER A 216 13.20 32.83 11.38
CA SER A 216 12.03 32.35 12.10
C SER A 216 11.32 31.25 11.29
N ARG A 217 10.53 30.44 11.98
CA ARG A 217 9.72 29.39 11.37
C ARG A 217 8.81 29.97 10.29
N GLU A 218 8.19 31.09 10.59
CA GLU A 218 7.26 31.81 9.72
C GLU A 218 8.00 32.39 8.50
N GLU A 219 9.21 32.92 8.67
CA GLU A 219 10.05 33.40 7.57
C GLU A 219 10.46 32.27 6.61
N ILE A 220 10.76 31.09 7.13
CA ILE A 220 11.07 29.90 6.32
C ILE A 220 9.83 29.50 5.51
N VAL A 221 8.66 29.46 6.14
CA VAL A 221 7.40 29.12 5.46
C VAL A 221 7.03 30.18 4.42
N ASP A 222 7.26 31.47 4.67
CA ASP A 222 7.01 32.53 3.69
C ASP A 222 7.88 32.35 2.43
N LYS A 223 9.18 32.03 2.60
CA LYS A 223 10.08 31.72 1.48
C LYS A 223 9.63 30.49 0.69
N ILE A 224 9.17 29.44 1.37
CA ILE A 224 8.58 28.27 0.69
C ILE A 224 7.34 28.68 -0.09
N CYS A 225 6.45 29.48 0.51
CA CYS A 225 5.25 29.95 -0.17
C CYS A 225 5.57 30.79 -1.40
N GLU A 226 6.57 31.66 -1.31
CA GLU A 226 7.05 32.47 -2.43
C GLU A 226 7.61 31.61 -3.58
N ASP A 227 8.51 30.66 -3.27
CA ASP A 227 9.09 29.76 -4.27
C ASP A 227 8.00 28.92 -4.96
N LEU A 228 7.09 28.32 -4.18
CA LEU A 228 6.00 27.53 -4.74
C LEU A 228 5.07 28.38 -5.60
N LEU A 229 4.63 29.55 -5.12
CA LEU A 229 3.75 30.45 -5.88
C LEU A 229 4.37 30.91 -7.20
N SER A 230 5.69 31.07 -7.26
CA SER A 230 6.39 31.43 -8.51
C SER A 230 6.34 30.34 -9.58
N LYS A 231 6.12 29.08 -9.17
CA LYS A 231 6.11 27.89 -10.04
C LYS A 231 4.72 27.30 -10.27
N VAL A 232 3.71 27.72 -9.49
CA VAL A 232 2.34 27.23 -9.66
C VAL A 232 1.86 27.52 -11.09
N PRO A 233 1.36 26.52 -11.84
CA PRO A 233 0.90 26.73 -13.20
C PRO A 233 -0.43 27.51 -13.21
N PRO A 234 -0.72 28.24 -14.30
CA PRO A 234 -1.98 28.96 -14.42
C PRO A 234 -3.15 27.97 -14.52
N MET A 235 -4.29 28.34 -13.94
CA MET A 235 -5.52 27.55 -14.09
C MET A 235 -5.97 27.53 -15.57
N PHE A 236 -6.56 26.42 -15.99
CA PHE A 236 -7.18 26.31 -17.32
C PHE A 236 -8.47 27.13 -17.36
N ASP A 237 -8.55 28.10 -18.29
CA ASP A 237 -9.77 28.89 -18.50
C ASP A 237 -10.90 28.01 -19.04
N LYS A 238 -12.12 28.22 -18.55
CA LYS A 238 -13.27 27.36 -18.88
C LYS A 238 -13.69 27.49 -20.35
N GLU A 239 -13.74 28.70 -20.88
CA GLU A 239 -14.20 28.94 -22.26
C GLU A 239 -13.12 28.53 -23.26
N GLU A 240 -11.85 28.88 -23.00
CA GLU A 240 -10.72 28.46 -23.84
C GLU A 240 -10.61 26.94 -23.89
N THR A 241 -10.71 26.27 -22.73
CA THR A 241 -10.66 24.80 -22.65
C THR A 241 -11.80 24.16 -23.44
N LYS A 242 -13.02 24.69 -23.32
CA LYS A 242 -14.19 24.19 -24.06
C LYS A 242 -13.99 24.29 -25.58
N GLU A 243 -13.45 25.40 -26.06
CA GLU A 243 -13.16 25.59 -27.49
C GLU A 243 -12.04 24.65 -27.96
N LYS A 244 -10.97 24.45 -27.17
CA LYS A 244 -9.92 23.49 -27.50
C LYS A 244 -10.42 22.05 -27.53
N LEU A 245 -11.26 21.65 -26.56
CA LEU A 245 -11.85 20.31 -26.52
C LEU A 245 -12.74 20.01 -27.74
N LYS A 246 -13.43 21.02 -28.29
CA LYS A 246 -14.21 20.87 -29.54
C LYS A 246 -13.33 20.59 -30.75
N LYS A 247 -12.11 21.11 -30.77
CA LYS A 247 -11.13 20.95 -31.87
C LYS A 247 -10.39 19.61 -31.81
N LEU A 248 -10.48 18.87 -30.71
CA LEU A 248 -9.85 17.56 -30.60
C LEU A 248 -10.52 16.52 -31.51
N PRO A 249 -9.77 15.55 -32.05
CA PRO A 249 -10.31 14.51 -32.91
C PRO A 249 -11.49 13.77 -32.29
N GLY A 250 -12.61 13.71 -33.03
CA GLY A 250 -13.86 13.10 -32.59
C GLY A 250 -14.75 13.99 -31.72
N GLY A 251 -14.27 15.17 -31.31
CA GLY A 251 -15.05 16.17 -30.62
C GLY A 251 -15.18 15.95 -29.10
N PRO A 252 -16.01 16.78 -28.43
CA PRO A 252 -16.04 16.88 -26.97
C PRO A 252 -16.81 15.74 -26.28
N THR A 253 -17.57 14.95 -27.03
CA THR A 253 -18.43 13.86 -26.52
C THR A 253 -17.75 12.49 -26.58
N VAL A 254 -16.53 12.43 -27.11
CA VAL A 254 -15.73 11.21 -27.16
C VAL A 254 -15.21 10.86 -25.77
N PRO A 255 -15.26 9.58 -25.34
CA PRO A 255 -15.01 9.20 -23.95
C PRO A 255 -13.67 9.71 -23.40
N LEU A 256 -12.57 9.58 -24.15
CA LEU A 256 -11.27 10.08 -23.68
C LEU A 256 -11.22 11.61 -23.60
N THR A 257 -11.91 12.32 -24.48
CA THR A 257 -12.02 13.79 -24.41
C THR A 257 -12.84 14.23 -23.20
N VAL A 258 -13.92 13.50 -22.88
CA VAL A 258 -14.71 13.74 -21.66
C VAL A 258 -13.86 13.48 -20.41
N HIS A 259 -13.05 12.42 -20.41
CA HIS A 259 -12.12 12.13 -19.33
C HIS A 259 -11.10 13.27 -19.15
N LEU A 260 -10.45 13.74 -20.23
CA LEU A 260 -9.53 14.88 -20.20
C LEU A 260 -10.19 16.12 -19.55
N ARG A 261 -11.43 16.44 -19.94
CA ARG A 261 -12.16 17.57 -19.36
C ARG A 261 -12.34 17.43 -17.84
N GLN A 262 -12.76 16.25 -17.37
CA GLN A 262 -12.96 15.99 -15.94
C GLN A 262 -11.65 16.10 -15.15
N GLU A 263 -10.54 15.62 -15.72
CA GLU A 263 -9.21 15.69 -15.11
C GLU A 263 -8.71 17.15 -15.03
N LEU A 264 -8.94 17.96 -16.08
CA LEU A 264 -8.63 19.40 -16.08
C LEU A 264 -9.43 20.16 -15.00
N ASP A 265 -10.74 19.89 -14.89
CA ASP A 265 -11.61 20.49 -13.88
C ASP A 265 -11.15 20.15 -12.44
N ARG A 266 -10.71 18.89 -12.24
CA ARG A 266 -10.17 18.43 -10.96
C ARG A 266 -8.82 19.06 -10.64
N LEU A 267 -7.90 19.12 -11.60
CA LEU A 267 -6.59 19.76 -11.42
C LEU A 267 -6.74 21.25 -11.09
N ASN A 268 -7.65 21.97 -11.77
CA ASN A 268 -7.98 23.36 -11.46
C ASN A 268 -8.44 23.55 -10.00
N THR A 269 -9.13 22.58 -9.42
CA THR A 269 -9.54 22.63 -8.01
C THR A 269 -8.35 22.51 -7.07
N ILE A 270 -7.35 21.69 -7.40
CA ILE A 270 -6.12 21.55 -6.61
C ILE A 270 -5.22 22.78 -6.74
N ILE A 271 -5.02 23.27 -7.97
CA ILE A 271 -4.25 24.50 -8.23
C ILE A 271 -4.85 25.67 -7.45
N ARG A 272 -6.18 25.84 -7.50
CA ARG A 272 -6.87 26.88 -6.74
C ARG A 272 -6.68 26.72 -5.23
N LEU A 273 -6.85 25.50 -4.71
CA LEU A 273 -6.68 25.22 -3.28
C LEU A 273 -5.26 25.59 -2.81
N ALA A 274 -4.23 25.08 -3.49
CA ALA A 274 -2.85 25.36 -3.15
C ALA A 274 -2.53 26.86 -3.26
N THR A 275 -2.92 27.50 -4.38
CA THR A 275 -2.67 28.93 -4.60
C THR A 275 -3.31 29.80 -3.52
N THR A 276 -4.57 29.55 -3.18
CA THR A 276 -5.29 30.32 -2.16
C THR A 276 -4.67 30.11 -0.79
N THR A 277 -4.35 28.87 -0.42
CA THR A 277 -3.68 28.58 0.86
C THR A 277 -2.33 29.30 0.95
N LEU A 278 -1.47 29.17 -0.06
CA LEU A 278 -0.14 29.80 -0.07
C LEU A 278 -0.23 31.33 0.02
N LYS A 279 -1.15 31.97 -0.72
CA LYS A 279 -1.37 33.42 -0.62
C LYS A 279 -1.87 33.85 0.76
N ASN A 280 -2.83 33.12 1.32
CA ASN A 280 -3.37 33.41 2.65
C ASN A 280 -2.34 33.19 3.75
N LEU A 281 -1.45 32.20 3.61
CA LEU A 281 -0.33 31.99 4.53
C LEU A 281 0.62 33.20 4.54
N ARG A 282 1.05 33.70 3.38
CA ARG A 282 1.88 34.91 3.31
C ARG A 282 1.20 36.12 3.95
N LEU A 283 -0.10 36.32 3.67
CA LEU A 283 -0.88 37.40 4.31
C LEU A 283 -1.02 37.23 5.82
N ALA A 284 -1.16 36.00 6.31
CA ALA A 284 -1.24 35.72 7.74
C ALA A 284 0.11 35.95 8.44
N ILE A 285 1.21 35.53 7.82
CA ILE A 285 2.58 35.76 8.31
C ILE A 285 2.90 37.26 8.33
N ALA A 286 2.43 38.02 7.33
CA ALA A 286 2.54 39.48 7.28
C ALA A 286 1.58 40.20 8.27
N GLY A 287 0.79 39.47 9.06
CA GLY A 287 -0.14 40.03 10.05
C GLY A 287 -1.42 40.66 9.46
N THR A 288 -1.71 40.44 8.17
CA THR A 288 -2.90 40.97 7.50
C THR A 288 -4.15 40.13 7.74
N ILE A 289 -3.99 38.81 7.93
CA ILE A 289 -5.08 37.85 8.18
C ILE A 289 -4.79 37.09 9.47
N ALA A 290 -5.83 36.75 10.24
CA ALA A 290 -5.67 35.92 11.44
C ALA A 290 -5.29 34.47 11.08
N LEU A 291 -4.20 33.97 11.66
CA LEU A 291 -3.79 32.57 11.55
C LEU A 291 -4.78 31.69 12.33
N SER A 292 -5.62 30.93 11.61
CA SER A 292 -6.65 30.08 12.22
C SER A 292 -6.95 28.84 11.38
N GLY A 293 -7.44 27.79 12.05
CA GLY A 293 -7.86 26.53 11.42
C GLY A 293 -6.80 25.92 10.51
N ASN A 294 -7.16 25.67 9.25
CA ASN A 294 -6.31 25.06 8.23
C ASN A 294 -4.99 25.82 7.98
N LEU A 295 -4.92 27.13 8.27
CA LEU A 295 -3.67 27.89 8.08
C LEU A 295 -2.62 27.53 9.12
N ILE A 296 -3.02 27.23 10.38
CA ILE A 296 -2.08 26.78 11.42
C ILE A 296 -1.47 25.44 11.02
N GLU A 297 -2.33 24.49 10.63
CA GLU A 297 -1.88 23.18 10.15
C GLU A 297 -0.95 23.30 8.93
N ALA A 298 -1.27 24.21 8.01
CA ALA A 298 -0.46 24.40 6.82
C ALA A 298 0.93 25.01 7.16
N VAL A 299 1.03 26.00 8.05
CA VAL A 299 2.34 26.50 8.52
C VAL A 299 3.18 25.36 9.07
N ASP A 300 2.56 24.54 9.94
CA ASP A 300 3.23 23.42 10.57
C ASP A 300 3.72 22.39 9.54
N ALA A 301 2.84 21.98 8.63
CA ALA A 301 3.13 20.98 7.61
C ALA A 301 4.22 21.48 6.64
N LEU A 302 4.11 22.71 6.12
CA LEU A 302 5.08 23.25 5.17
C LEU A 302 6.46 23.39 5.80
N PHE A 303 6.55 23.79 7.07
CA PHE A 303 7.81 23.93 7.78
C PHE A 303 8.58 22.60 7.88
N ILE A 304 7.88 21.49 8.11
CA ILE A 304 8.47 20.14 8.21
C ILE A 304 8.40 19.36 6.88
N ALA A 305 8.22 20.06 5.75
CA ALA A 305 8.14 19.49 4.40
C ALA A 305 7.03 18.41 4.20
N ARG A 306 5.98 18.43 5.02
CA ARG A 306 4.78 17.59 4.89
C ARG A 306 3.69 18.31 4.08
N ILE A 307 2.73 17.52 3.59
CA ILE A 307 1.59 18.03 2.82
C ILE A 307 0.42 18.26 3.78
N PRO A 308 -0.25 19.43 3.74
CA PRO A 308 -1.44 19.68 4.56
C PRO A 308 -2.54 18.62 4.31
N SER A 309 -3.18 18.13 5.36
CA SER A 309 -4.16 17.04 5.29
C SER A 309 -5.36 17.38 4.40
N PHE A 310 -5.81 18.64 4.46
CA PHE A 310 -6.92 19.12 3.63
C PHE A 310 -6.56 19.26 2.14
N TRP A 311 -5.26 19.30 1.77
CA TRP A 311 -4.82 19.15 0.38
C TRP A 311 -4.91 17.69 -0.05
N LEU A 312 -4.42 16.77 0.78
CA LEU A 312 -4.49 15.32 0.53
C LEU A 312 -5.93 14.82 0.36
N ALA A 313 -6.86 15.36 1.14
CA ALA A 313 -8.28 15.03 1.03
C ALA A 313 -8.90 15.26 -0.37
N LYS A 314 -8.31 16.12 -1.20
CA LYS A 314 -8.77 16.39 -2.57
C LYS A 314 -7.81 15.91 -3.66
N SER A 315 -6.55 15.69 -3.31
CA SER A 315 -5.45 15.40 -4.25
C SER A 315 -5.02 13.93 -4.19
N TRP A 316 -3.71 13.68 -4.12
CA TRP A 316 -3.05 12.37 -4.11
C TRP A 316 -2.01 12.33 -2.98
N GLU A 317 -1.68 11.12 -2.55
CA GLU A 317 -0.61 10.89 -1.57
C GLU A 317 0.76 11.10 -2.21
N ALA A 318 1.68 11.68 -1.44
CA ALA A 318 3.09 11.82 -1.78
C ALA A 318 3.91 11.88 -0.48
N THR A 319 5.19 11.51 -0.56
CA THR A 319 6.08 11.44 0.62
C THR A 319 6.44 12.79 1.19
N THR A 320 6.61 13.80 0.33
CA THR A 320 7.05 15.14 0.72
C THR A 320 6.26 16.20 -0.05
N LEU A 321 6.24 17.42 0.49
CA LEU A 321 5.69 18.59 -0.20
C LEU A 321 6.34 18.81 -1.58
N GLY A 322 7.64 18.56 -1.70
CA GLY A 322 8.38 18.64 -2.96
C GLY A 322 7.87 17.65 -4.01
N ASN A 323 7.76 16.36 -3.65
CA ASN A 323 7.25 15.34 -4.55
C ASN A 323 5.79 15.60 -4.94
N TRP A 324 4.97 16.07 -4.00
CA TRP A 324 3.60 16.48 -4.27
C TRP A 324 3.54 17.61 -5.30
N PHE A 325 4.35 18.66 -5.11
CA PHE A 325 4.36 19.81 -6.01
C PHE A 325 4.89 19.48 -7.40
N THR A 326 6.00 18.74 -7.50
CA THR A 326 6.50 18.23 -8.78
C THR A 326 5.46 17.34 -9.47
N GLY A 327 4.76 16.49 -8.71
CA GLY A 327 3.65 15.70 -9.23
C GLY A 327 2.49 16.55 -9.76
N MET A 328 2.22 17.72 -9.19
CA MET A 328 1.21 18.65 -9.70
C MET A 328 1.64 19.25 -11.04
N LEU A 329 2.92 19.65 -11.15
CA LEU A 329 3.49 20.20 -12.38
C LEU A 329 3.48 19.18 -13.52
N GLN A 330 3.88 17.93 -13.25
CA GLN A 330 3.87 16.87 -14.25
C GLN A 330 2.46 16.52 -14.74
N ARG A 331 1.48 16.52 -13.83
CA ARG A 331 0.05 16.35 -14.20
C ARG A 331 -0.46 17.49 -15.06
N TYR A 332 -0.11 18.72 -14.71
CA TYR A 332 -0.43 19.88 -15.53
C TYR A 332 0.16 19.76 -16.92
N ASP A 333 1.45 19.42 -17.04
CA ASP A 333 2.14 19.27 -18.30
C ASP A 333 1.50 18.19 -19.19
N GLN A 334 1.18 17.01 -18.63
CA GLN A 334 0.48 15.94 -19.34
C GLN A 334 -0.86 16.41 -19.92
N LEU A 335 -1.72 17.01 -19.09
CA LEU A 335 -3.06 17.42 -19.52
C LEU A 335 -3.00 18.62 -20.48
N ASN A 336 -2.08 19.56 -20.25
CA ASN A 336 -1.87 20.71 -21.11
C ASN A 336 -1.34 20.30 -22.50
N LYS A 337 -0.38 19.37 -22.56
CA LYS A 337 0.09 18.81 -23.83
C LYS A 337 -1.05 18.08 -24.55
N TRP A 338 -1.85 17.29 -23.85
CA TRP A 338 -3.00 16.62 -24.45
C TRP A 338 -4.02 17.62 -25.01
N LEU A 339 -4.35 18.67 -24.25
CA LEU A 339 -5.30 19.70 -24.68
C LEU A 339 -4.83 20.48 -25.92
N ASN A 340 -3.53 20.81 -26.01
CA ASN A 340 -3.00 21.69 -27.05
C ASN A 340 -2.42 20.96 -28.27
N LEU A 341 -1.78 19.80 -28.07
CA LEU A 341 -1.08 19.04 -29.12
C LEU A 341 -1.90 17.85 -29.62
N GLY A 342 -3.03 17.53 -28.97
CA GLY A 342 -3.84 16.37 -29.30
C GLY A 342 -3.42 15.12 -28.52
N ARG A 343 -3.92 13.96 -28.96
CA ARG A 343 -3.75 12.70 -28.21
C ARG A 343 -2.27 12.31 -28.10
N PRO A 344 -1.76 12.02 -26.89
CA PRO A 344 -0.39 11.57 -26.74
C PRO A 344 -0.21 10.14 -27.27
N LYS A 345 1.03 9.79 -27.64
CA LYS A 345 1.42 8.43 -28.07
C LYS A 345 1.31 7.38 -26.95
N GLY A 346 1.34 7.82 -25.70
CA GLY A 346 1.13 7.00 -24.51
C GLY A 346 0.76 7.87 -23.33
N TYR A 347 0.10 7.29 -22.34
CA TYR A 347 -0.50 7.99 -21.21
C TYR A 347 0.22 7.62 -19.91
N TRP A 348 0.66 8.62 -19.14
CA TRP A 348 1.19 8.39 -17.81
C TRP A 348 0.03 8.16 -16.84
N MET A 349 -0.16 6.91 -16.40
CA MET A 349 -1.36 6.53 -15.63
C MET A 349 -1.42 7.21 -14.27
N THR A 350 -0.26 7.34 -13.64
CA THR A 350 -0.09 7.95 -12.32
C THR A 350 -0.49 9.43 -12.32
N GLY A 351 -0.45 10.07 -13.48
CA GLY A 351 -0.88 11.45 -13.65
C GLY A 351 -2.39 11.65 -13.50
N PHE A 352 -3.19 10.60 -13.68
CA PHE A 352 -4.64 10.72 -13.59
C PHE A 352 -5.16 10.65 -12.15
N PHE A 353 -6.13 11.51 -11.84
CA PHE A 353 -6.93 11.43 -10.62
C PHE A 353 -7.92 10.27 -10.65
N ASN A 354 -8.41 9.92 -11.85
CA ASN A 354 -9.31 8.79 -12.07
C ASN A 354 -8.81 7.82 -13.15
N PRO A 355 -7.77 7.00 -12.86
CA PRO A 355 -7.26 6.00 -13.81
C PRO A 355 -8.31 4.95 -14.22
N GLN A 356 -9.26 4.60 -13.35
CA GLN A 356 -10.37 3.70 -13.72
C GLN A 356 -11.29 4.33 -14.77
N GLY A 357 -11.60 5.61 -14.62
CA GLY A 357 -12.37 6.38 -15.60
C GLY A 357 -11.66 6.46 -16.95
N PHE A 358 -10.33 6.62 -16.94
CA PHE A 358 -9.50 6.56 -18.15
C PHE A 358 -9.62 5.21 -18.87
N LEU A 359 -9.43 4.10 -18.15
CA LEU A 359 -9.52 2.75 -18.71
C LEU A 359 -10.94 2.42 -19.22
N THR A 360 -11.96 2.91 -18.51
CA THR A 360 -13.37 2.78 -18.95
C THR A 360 -13.63 3.55 -20.23
N ALA A 361 -13.11 4.78 -20.34
CA ALA A 361 -13.21 5.58 -21.54
C ALA A 361 -12.50 4.92 -22.74
N MET A 362 -11.31 4.34 -22.51
CA MET A 362 -10.61 3.55 -23.52
C MET A 362 -11.44 2.34 -23.97
N LYS A 363 -11.99 1.57 -23.02
CA LYS A 363 -12.87 0.41 -23.32
C LYS A 363 -14.09 0.82 -24.17
N GLN A 364 -14.70 1.97 -23.86
CA GLN A 364 -15.82 2.49 -24.66
C GLN A 364 -15.40 2.88 -26.09
N GLU A 365 -14.21 3.44 -26.28
CA GLU A 365 -13.70 3.75 -27.62
C GLU A 365 -13.43 2.49 -28.45
N VAL A 366 -12.82 1.47 -27.84
CA VAL A 366 -12.62 0.15 -28.45
C VAL A 366 -13.95 -0.46 -28.88
N ASN A 367 -14.94 -0.48 -27.99
CA ASN A 367 -16.28 -1.00 -28.33
C ASN A 367 -16.94 -0.22 -29.49
N ARG A 368 -16.77 1.10 -29.54
CA ARG A 368 -17.31 1.92 -30.64
C ARG A 368 -16.64 1.64 -31.98
N LYS A 369 -15.35 1.28 -32.00
CA LYS A 369 -14.65 0.86 -33.23
C LYS A 369 -15.18 -0.47 -33.76
N HIS A 370 -15.57 -1.37 -32.87
CA HIS A 370 -16.20 -2.66 -33.20
C HIS A 370 -17.73 -2.61 -33.31
N ALA A 371 -18.32 -1.42 -33.54
CA ALA A 371 -19.77 -1.30 -33.72
C ALA A 371 -20.30 -2.11 -34.92
N ALA A 372 -19.50 -2.23 -35.98
CA ALA A 372 -19.83 -3.06 -37.15
C ALA A 372 -19.89 -4.56 -36.79
N ASP A 373 -19.05 -4.99 -35.85
CA ASP A 373 -18.97 -6.37 -35.35
C ASP A 373 -20.02 -6.68 -34.27
N LYS A 374 -20.89 -5.70 -33.94
CA LYS A 374 -21.97 -5.80 -32.96
C LYS A 374 -21.51 -6.22 -31.57
N TRP A 375 -20.35 -5.72 -31.12
CA TRP A 375 -19.89 -5.94 -29.75
C TRP A 375 -20.83 -5.26 -28.75
N ALA A 376 -21.24 -6.00 -27.73
CA ALA A 376 -21.90 -5.45 -26.55
C ALA A 376 -20.84 -5.02 -25.53
N LEU A 377 -21.00 -3.82 -24.94
CA LEU A 377 -20.01 -3.27 -24.01
C LEU A 377 -19.77 -4.17 -22.78
N ASP A 378 -20.80 -4.91 -22.38
CA ASP A 378 -20.77 -5.83 -21.24
C ASP A 378 -19.90 -7.06 -21.52
N ASP A 379 -19.82 -7.49 -22.79
CA ASP A 379 -18.99 -8.63 -23.20
C ASP A 379 -17.52 -8.25 -23.41
N VAL A 380 -17.22 -6.96 -23.55
CA VAL A 380 -15.85 -6.48 -23.69
C VAL A 380 -15.14 -6.52 -22.34
N VAL A 381 -13.98 -7.15 -22.27
CA VAL A 381 -13.10 -7.19 -21.11
C VAL A 381 -11.75 -6.60 -21.46
N MET A 382 -11.09 -5.99 -20.48
CA MET A 382 -9.76 -5.43 -20.67
C MET A 382 -8.73 -6.56 -20.74
N THR A 383 -7.77 -6.41 -21.64
CA THR A 383 -6.55 -7.21 -21.69
C THR A 383 -5.35 -6.28 -21.86
N SER A 384 -4.18 -6.77 -21.48
CA SER A 384 -2.95 -6.02 -21.55
C SER A 384 -1.78 -6.90 -21.93
N GLU A 385 -0.82 -6.33 -22.65
CA GLU A 385 0.41 -7.00 -23.03
C GLU A 385 1.56 -5.99 -22.92
N VAL A 386 2.69 -6.40 -22.33
CA VAL A 386 3.89 -5.55 -22.35
C VAL A 386 4.40 -5.50 -23.78
N THR A 387 4.83 -4.31 -24.22
CA THR A 387 5.41 -4.11 -25.55
C THR A 387 6.51 -5.14 -25.86
N ASN A 388 6.57 -5.62 -27.10
CA ASN A 388 7.59 -6.56 -27.57
C ASN A 388 8.32 -6.01 -28.81
N PRO A 389 9.64 -5.72 -28.75
CA PRO A 389 10.46 -5.72 -27.53
C PRO A 389 9.95 -4.68 -26.51
N PRO A 390 10.29 -4.82 -25.21
CA PRO A 390 9.94 -3.84 -24.20
C PRO A 390 10.47 -2.45 -24.54
N LYS A 391 9.59 -1.44 -24.43
CA LYS A 391 9.90 -0.05 -24.77
C LYS A 391 9.66 0.86 -23.58
N ASP A 392 10.48 1.89 -23.48
CA ASP A 392 10.18 3.09 -22.70
C ASP A 392 9.29 4.05 -23.50
N TYR A 393 8.69 5.02 -22.81
CA TYR A 393 7.81 6.01 -23.43
C TYR A 393 8.50 6.77 -24.59
N GLU A 394 9.77 7.13 -24.43
CA GLU A 394 10.51 7.88 -25.45
C GLU A 394 10.71 7.08 -26.75
N ALA A 395 10.82 5.75 -26.64
CA ALA A 395 10.96 4.85 -27.78
C ALA A 395 9.65 4.61 -28.54
N LEU A 396 8.50 5.08 -28.03
CA LEU A 396 7.23 5.04 -28.76
C LEU A 396 7.27 6.01 -29.94
N LYS A 397 6.86 5.55 -31.12
CA LYS A 397 6.75 6.38 -32.33
C LYS A 397 5.33 6.91 -32.52
N GLU A 398 4.35 6.03 -32.40
CA GLU A 398 2.94 6.31 -32.67
C GLU A 398 2.05 5.67 -31.60
N ALA A 399 0.81 6.16 -31.50
CA ALA A 399 -0.24 5.54 -30.70
C ALA A 399 -0.69 4.22 -31.36
N PRO A 400 -1.23 3.26 -30.60
CA PRO A 400 -1.72 2.01 -31.18
C PRO A 400 -2.99 2.28 -32.00
N ALA A 401 -3.23 1.47 -33.03
CA ALA A 401 -4.43 1.57 -33.87
C ALA A 401 -5.73 1.42 -33.06
N GLU A 402 -5.67 0.60 -32.02
CA GLU A 402 -6.74 0.33 -31.07
C GLU A 402 -6.18 0.23 -29.65
N GLY A 403 -6.96 0.64 -28.65
CA GLY A 403 -6.51 0.69 -27.26
C GLY A 403 -5.58 1.88 -26.99
N VAL A 404 -4.73 1.74 -25.97
CA VAL A 404 -3.79 2.78 -25.53
C VAL A 404 -2.47 2.18 -25.04
N TYR A 405 -1.40 2.96 -25.12
CA TYR A 405 -0.17 2.69 -24.37
C TYR A 405 -0.20 3.42 -23.03
N ILE A 406 0.22 2.73 -21.99
CA ILE A 406 0.30 3.24 -20.62
C ILE A 406 1.74 3.11 -20.13
N TYR A 407 2.23 4.12 -19.40
CA TYR A 407 3.57 4.11 -18.82
C TYR A 407 3.61 4.70 -17.41
N GLY A 408 4.78 4.56 -16.77
CA GLY A 408 5.08 5.06 -15.43
C GLY A 408 4.48 4.21 -14.32
N LEU A 409 4.32 2.92 -14.57
CA LEU A 409 3.94 1.92 -13.57
C LEU A 409 5.18 1.26 -12.99
N TYR A 410 5.05 0.73 -11.78
CA TYR A 410 6.11 0.01 -11.08
C TYR A 410 5.65 -1.41 -10.75
N LEU A 411 6.56 -2.36 -10.89
CA LEU A 411 6.39 -3.73 -10.46
C LEU A 411 6.93 -3.87 -9.04
N ASP A 412 6.11 -4.42 -8.15
CA ASP A 412 6.44 -4.72 -6.75
C ASP A 412 6.46 -6.24 -6.55
N GLY A 413 7.51 -6.74 -5.90
CA GLY A 413 7.74 -8.18 -5.70
C GLY A 413 8.20 -8.95 -6.95
N CYS A 414 8.37 -8.28 -8.09
CA CYS A 414 8.85 -8.88 -9.33
C CYS A 414 9.55 -7.87 -10.26
N ALA A 415 10.14 -8.38 -11.33
CA ALA A 415 10.71 -7.62 -12.43
C ALA A 415 10.24 -8.13 -13.79
N TRP A 416 10.48 -7.34 -14.84
CA TRP A 416 10.20 -7.76 -16.22
C TRP A 416 11.51 -8.08 -16.94
N SER A 417 11.65 -9.31 -17.46
CA SER A 417 12.80 -9.69 -18.28
C SER A 417 12.65 -9.10 -19.67
N GLY A 418 13.53 -8.16 -20.03
CA GLY A 418 13.57 -7.56 -21.36
C GLY A 418 13.89 -8.56 -22.48
N ARG A 419 14.74 -9.56 -22.16
CA ARG A 419 15.20 -10.58 -23.10
C ARG A 419 14.11 -11.59 -23.45
N ASP A 420 13.43 -12.07 -22.41
CA ASP A 420 12.47 -13.16 -22.55
C ASP A 420 11.03 -12.65 -22.64
N ASN A 421 10.81 -11.35 -22.42
CA ASN A 421 9.51 -10.67 -22.38
C ASN A 421 8.49 -11.38 -21.46
N LYS A 422 8.90 -11.62 -20.20
CA LYS A 422 8.12 -12.32 -19.18
C LYS A 422 8.43 -11.81 -17.77
N LEU A 423 7.52 -12.11 -16.85
CA LEU A 423 7.68 -11.87 -15.42
C LEU A 423 8.81 -12.74 -14.84
N VAL A 424 9.66 -12.15 -14.00
CA VAL A 424 10.77 -12.80 -13.30
C VAL A 424 10.88 -12.26 -11.87
N ASP A 425 11.58 -12.99 -10.99
CA ASP A 425 11.84 -12.49 -9.63
C ASP A 425 12.66 -11.18 -9.67
N SER A 426 12.44 -10.33 -8.67
CA SER A 426 13.20 -9.08 -8.54
C SER A 426 14.66 -9.33 -8.23
N GLU A 427 15.53 -8.45 -8.73
CA GLU A 427 16.93 -8.44 -8.31
C GLU A 427 17.05 -8.15 -6.80
N PRO A 428 18.02 -8.74 -6.09
CA PRO A 428 18.24 -8.48 -4.68
C PRO A 428 18.40 -6.97 -4.40
N LYS A 429 17.78 -6.49 -3.32
CA LYS A 429 17.78 -5.07 -2.87
C LYS A 429 17.06 -4.09 -3.80
N LYS A 430 16.46 -4.56 -4.90
CA LYS A 430 15.64 -3.75 -5.79
C LYS A 430 14.16 -3.99 -5.49
N LEU A 431 13.58 -3.12 -4.68
CA LEU A 431 12.19 -3.27 -4.19
C LEU A 431 11.17 -3.10 -5.33
N PHE A 432 11.37 -2.06 -6.13
CA PHE A 432 10.47 -1.69 -7.21
C PHE A 432 11.23 -1.67 -8.54
N ASN A 433 10.60 -2.19 -9.58
CA ASN A 433 11.12 -2.12 -10.94
C ASN A 433 10.22 -1.24 -11.79
N LEU A 434 10.78 -0.33 -12.57
CA LEU A 434 9.98 0.41 -13.54
C LEU A 434 9.43 -0.58 -14.57
N MET A 435 8.12 -0.53 -14.79
CA MET A 435 7.45 -1.36 -15.78
C MET A 435 7.63 -0.75 -17.17
N PRO A 436 8.01 -1.54 -18.19
CA PRO A 436 8.00 -1.07 -19.57
C PRO A 436 6.59 -0.67 -20.01
N VAL A 437 6.49 0.04 -21.14
CA VAL A 437 5.20 0.46 -21.69
C VAL A 437 4.27 -0.73 -21.85
N LEU A 438 3.08 -0.59 -21.24
CA LEU A 438 2.00 -1.55 -21.28
C LEU A 438 1.02 -1.18 -22.38
N TYR A 439 0.75 -2.10 -23.29
CA TYR A 439 -0.35 -1.99 -24.23
C TYR A 439 -1.64 -2.46 -23.54
N VAL A 440 -2.70 -1.66 -23.60
CA VAL A 440 -3.99 -2.01 -23.01
C VAL A 440 -5.09 -1.81 -24.04
N THR A 441 -5.92 -2.84 -24.22
CA THR A 441 -7.04 -2.84 -25.16
C THR A 441 -8.23 -3.64 -24.63
N GLY A 442 -9.34 -3.67 -25.38
CA GLY A 442 -10.52 -4.47 -25.10
C GLY A 442 -10.61 -5.68 -26.03
N VAL A 443 -11.03 -6.82 -25.50
CA VAL A 443 -11.36 -8.04 -26.26
C VAL A 443 -12.68 -8.61 -25.72
N LEU A 444 -13.32 -9.53 -26.44
CA LEU A 444 -14.50 -10.22 -25.88
C LEU A 444 -14.07 -11.18 -24.76
N ALA A 445 -14.93 -11.37 -23.75
CA ALA A 445 -14.65 -12.21 -22.59
C ALA A 445 -14.23 -13.64 -22.95
N LYS A 446 -14.82 -14.19 -24.03
CA LYS A 446 -14.50 -15.51 -24.59
C LYS A 446 -13.10 -15.61 -25.20
N ASP A 447 -12.55 -14.49 -25.68
CA ASP A 447 -11.26 -14.42 -26.38
C ASP A 447 -10.11 -14.01 -25.43
N LYS A 448 -10.42 -13.69 -24.17
CA LYS A 448 -9.41 -13.31 -23.18
C LYS A 448 -8.51 -14.52 -22.84
N LYS A 449 -7.22 -14.40 -23.17
CA LYS A 449 -6.19 -15.37 -22.77
C LYS A 449 -6.09 -15.47 -21.25
N ARG A 450 -6.14 -16.68 -20.70
CA ARG A 450 -6.02 -16.96 -19.25
C ARG A 450 -4.84 -17.86 -18.90
N THR A 451 -4.23 -18.51 -19.88
CA THR A 451 -3.08 -19.39 -19.75
C THR A 451 -1.79 -18.63 -20.05
N GLY A 452 -0.69 -18.96 -19.37
CA GLY A 452 0.61 -18.29 -19.54
C GLY A 452 0.62 -16.81 -19.14
N VAL A 453 -0.38 -16.36 -18.38
CA VAL A 453 -0.50 -14.98 -17.89
C VAL A 453 -0.83 -14.96 -16.41
N PHE A 454 -0.29 -13.97 -15.69
CA PHE A 454 -0.64 -13.63 -14.32
C PHE A 454 -1.42 -12.32 -14.33
N GLU A 455 -2.60 -12.31 -13.68
CA GLU A 455 -3.43 -11.11 -13.55
C GLU A 455 -2.92 -10.31 -12.34
N ALA A 456 -1.98 -9.40 -12.57
CA ALA A 456 -1.36 -8.61 -11.53
C ALA A 456 -2.29 -7.47 -11.09
N PRO A 457 -2.64 -7.35 -9.80
CA PRO A 457 -3.44 -6.25 -9.31
C PRO A 457 -2.66 -4.94 -9.35
N CYS A 458 -3.30 -3.88 -9.83
CA CYS A 458 -2.74 -2.54 -9.93
C CYS A 458 -3.35 -1.61 -8.88
N TYR A 459 -2.50 -0.92 -8.12
CA TYR A 459 -2.90 0.02 -7.08
C TYR A 459 -2.32 1.41 -7.36
N ARG A 460 -3.01 2.45 -6.87
CA ARG A 460 -2.55 3.84 -6.99
C ARG A 460 -1.25 4.08 -6.22
N VAL A 461 -1.14 3.51 -5.03
CA VAL A 461 -0.05 3.70 -4.06
C VAL A 461 0.34 2.37 -3.42
N LYS A 462 1.43 2.33 -2.66
CA LYS A 462 1.91 1.13 -1.93
C LYS A 462 0.88 0.56 -0.97
N THR A 463 -0.02 1.39 -0.44
CA THR A 463 -1.12 0.97 0.43
C THR A 463 -2.20 0.27 -0.40
N ARG A 464 -2.14 -1.07 -0.46
CA ARG A 464 -3.01 -1.94 -1.25
C ARG A 464 -4.40 -2.15 -0.64
N LYS A 465 -5.13 -1.06 -0.42
CA LYS A 465 -6.52 -1.09 0.05
C LYS A 465 -7.50 -1.03 -1.14
N GLY A 466 -8.73 -1.52 -0.97
CA GLY A 466 -9.76 -1.48 -2.01
C GLY A 466 -10.00 -0.08 -2.61
N LEU A 467 -9.89 0.98 -1.81
CA LEU A 467 -9.98 2.38 -2.29
C LEU A 467 -8.86 2.77 -3.28
N ASN A 468 -7.70 2.12 -3.18
CA ASN A 468 -6.53 2.36 -4.01
C ASN A 468 -6.41 1.36 -5.16
N PHE A 469 -7.23 0.31 -5.19
CA PHE A 469 -7.27 -0.63 -6.29
C PHE A 469 -7.76 0.06 -7.56
N VAL A 470 -7.07 -0.17 -8.68
CA VAL A 470 -7.41 0.37 -9.99
C VAL A 470 -8.06 -0.72 -10.83
N THR A 471 -7.31 -1.78 -11.14
CA THR A 471 -7.73 -2.89 -12.01
C THR A 471 -6.68 -4.01 -11.95
N THR A 472 -6.86 -5.10 -12.69
CA THR A 472 -5.80 -6.08 -12.96
C THR A 472 -5.24 -5.91 -14.37
N PHE A 473 -3.94 -6.17 -14.52
CA PHE A 473 -3.30 -6.26 -15.83
C PHE A 473 -2.74 -7.65 -16.03
N ALA A 474 -3.05 -8.26 -17.17
CA ALA A 474 -2.46 -9.52 -17.59
C ALA A 474 -0.98 -9.29 -17.94
N LEU A 475 -0.10 -10.05 -17.28
CA LEU A 475 1.34 -10.08 -17.51
C LEU A 475 1.76 -11.48 -17.94
N ARG A 476 2.57 -11.60 -18.99
CA ARG A 476 3.08 -12.92 -19.42
C ARG A 476 3.97 -13.52 -18.34
N SER A 477 3.70 -14.78 -17.99
CA SER A 477 4.49 -15.58 -17.05
C SER A 477 4.62 -17.01 -17.54
N GLU A 478 5.80 -17.59 -17.35
CA GLU A 478 6.03 -19.03 -17.52
C GLU A 478 5.99 -19.80 -16.20
N ASP A 479 6.21 -19.11 -15.08
CA ASP A 479 6.00 -19.65 -13.74
C ASP A 479 4.50 -19.77 -13.43
N ASP A 480 4.18 -20.70 -12.52
CA ASP A 480 2.82 -20.88 -12.02
C ASP A 480 2.32 -19.65 -11.27
N LYS A 481 1.01 -19.38 -11.38
CA LYS A 481 0.37 -18.20 -10.77
C LYS A 481 0.50 -18.19 -9.24
N SER A 482 0.49 -19.36 -8.60
CA SER A 482 0.64 -19.48 -7.14
C SER A 482 1.92 -18.83 -6.63
N LYS A 483 3.02 -18.90 -7.40
CA LYS A 483 4.28 -18.24 -7.08
C LYS A 483 4.06 -16.73 -6.90
N TRP A 484 3.44 -16.08 -7.88
CA TRP A 484 3.26 -14.62 -7.88
C TRP A 484 2.23 -14.15 -6.84
N ILE A 485 1.21 -14.96 -6.59
CA ILE A 485 0.23 -14.72 -5.52
C ILE A 485 0.94 -14.76 -4.16
N LEU A 486 1.71 -15.81 -3.88
CA LEU A 486 2.49 -15.95 -2.64
C LEU A 486 3.54 -14.86 -2.48
N ARG A 487 4.18 -14.42 -3.57
CA ARG A 487 5.13 -13.30 -3.56
C ARG A 487 4.47 -11.95 -3.29
N GLY A 488 3.13 -11.87 -3.37
CA GLY A 488 2.40 -10.62 -3.24
C GLY A 488 2.72 -9.66 -4.38
N VAL A 489 2.84 -10.17 -5.61
CA VAL A 489 3.13 -9.31 -6.77
C VAL A 489 2.00 -8.32 -7.00
N GLY A 490 2.38 -7.06 -7.23
CA GLY A 490 1.44 -6.01 -7.61
C GLY A 490 2.08 -5.01 -8.55
N ILE A 491 1.22 -4.24 -9.22
CA ILE A 491 1.60 -3.07 -10.01
C ILE A 491 1.23 -1.83 -9.20
N LEU A 492 2.11 -0.85 -9.14
CA LEU A 492 1.90 0.41 -8.44
C LEU A 492 1.98 1.58 -9.42
N CYS A 493 1.05 2.52 -9.36
CA CYS A 493 1.16 3.76 -10.12
C CYS A 493 2.27 4.65 -9.55
N THR A 494 2.42 4.72 -8.23
CA THR A 494 3.54 5.43 -7.59
C THR A 494 4.21 4.60 -6.51
N ILE A 495 5.50 4.88 -6.32
CA ILE A 495 6.35 4.34 -5.26
C ILE A 495 6.74 5.42 -4.25
N ASP A 496 6.11 6.60 -4.32
CA ASP A 496 6.15 7.54 -3.20
C ASP A 496 5.50 6.90 -1.97
#